data_AF-A0AA37VZ73-F1
#
_entry.id   AF-A0AA37VZ73-F1
#
_cell.length_a   1.000
_cell.length_b   1.000
_cell.length_c   1.000
_cell.angle_alpha   90.00
_cell.angle_beta   90.00
_cell.angle_gamma   90.00
#
_symmetry.space_group_name_H-M   'P 1'
#
loop_
_entity.id
_entity.type
_entity.pdbx_description
1 polymer ?
#
loop_
_entity_poly.entity_id
_entity_poly.type
_entity_poly.pdbx_seq_one_letter_code
_entity_poly.pdbx_strand_id
1 'polypeptide(L)'
;MKSIAGLLKRLWVVVVVVIALAAALAIVGRLRTFFDSDQPYAAASEQVDAIVPFNTKRVTYEIIGPGTTTGRVSYLDDKGKTQEATFATLPWSVSVTTTDPGILANVVAQGDGESLGCRILVDDRVVAEHYAEGRDAQAFCLDKAA
;
A
#
# COMPACT_ATOMS: atom_id res chain seq x y z
N MET A 1 -17.58 38.52 64.72
CA MET A 1 -17.01 38.69 63.35
C MET A 1 -15.65 38.01 63.14
N LYS A 2 -14.82 37.73 64.16
CA LYS A 2 -13.51 37.06 63.97
C LYS A 2 -13.55 35.54 63.66
N SER A 3 -14.63 34.82 64.01
CA SER A 3 -14.71 33.36 63.77
C SER A 3 -15.02 32.97 62.32
N ILE A 4 -15.65 33.85 61.53
CA ILE A 4 -15.98 33.57 60.12
C ILE A 4 -14.70 33.61 59.26
N ALA A 5 -13.80 34.55 59.53
CA ALA A 5 -12.54 34.69 58.77
C ALA A 5 -11.56 33.51 58.97
N GLY A 6 -11.55 32.88 60.15
CA GLY A 6 -10.73 31.69 60.43
C GLY A 6 -11.26 30.43 59.76
N LEU A 7 -12.58 30.26 59.71
CA LEU A 7 -13.23 29.14 59.03
C LEU A 7 -13.08 29.28 57.49
N LEU A 8 -13.12 30.51 56.98
CA LEU A 8 -12.96 30.82 55.56
C LEU A 8 -11.54 30.49 55.04
N LYS A 9 -10.49 30.66 55.86
CA LYS A 9 -9.12 30.20 55.51
C LYS A 9 -8.98 28.68 55.49
N ARG A 10 -9.78 27.95 56.27
CA ARG A 10 -9.70 26.48 56.37
C ARG A 10 -10.57 25.76 55.34
N LEU A 11 -11.69 26.38 54.92
CA LEU A 11 -12.60 25.83 53.91
C LEU A 11 -12.32 26.29 52.47
N TRP A 12 -11.34 27.17 52.24
CA TRP A 12 -11.04 27.67 50.90
C TRP A 12 -10.73 26.54 49.91
N VAL A 13 -9.99 25.51 50.34
CA VAL A 13 -9.71 24.33 49.50
C VAL A 13 -10.99 23.58 49.13
N VAL A 14 -11.93 23.41 50.08
CA VAL A 14 -13.21 22.74 49.83
C VAL A 14 -14.05 23.53 48.82
N VAL A 15 -14.09 24.86 48.95
CA VAL A 15 -14.80 25.73 48.02
C VAL A 15 -14.21 25.64 46.61
N VAL A 16 -12.88 25.67 46.48
CA VAL A 16 -12.19 25.53 45.18
C VAL A 16 -12.50 24.17 44.54
N VAL A 17 -12.47 23.09 45.31
CA VAL A 17 -12.80 21.74 44.81
C VAL A 17 -14.23 21.68 44.31
N VAL A 18 -15.20 22.22 45.05
CA VAL A 18 -16.61 22.24 44.63
C VAL A 18 -16.80 23.03 43.33
N ILE A 19 -16.14 24.19 43.21
CA ILE A 19 -16.20 25.01 41.99
C ILE A 19 -15.58 24.27 40.81
N ALA A 20 -14.43 23.62 41.00
CA ALA A 20 -13.77 22.84 39.95
C ALA A 20 -14.63 21.67 39.47
N LEU A 21 -15.27 20.94 40.39
CA LEU A 21 -16.17 19.84 40.05
C LEU A 21 -17.40 20.33 39.27
N ALA A 22 -18.01 21.44 39.69
CA ALA A 22 -19.14 22.04 38.99
C ALA A 22 -18.77 22.48 37.56
N ALA A 23 -17.59 23.10 37.40
CA ALA A 23 -17.08 23.50 36.10
C ALA A 23 -16.81 22.29 35.19
N ALA A 24 -16.18 21.23 35.71
CA ALA A 24 -15.90 20.02 34.95
C ALA A 24 -17.19 19.33 34.46
N LEU A 25 -18.19 19.18 35.33
CA LEU A 25 -19.48 18.61 34.96
C LEU A 25 -20.19 19.42 33.88
N ALA A 26 -20.19 20.75 34.00
CA ALA A 26 -20.80 21.64 33.02
C ALA A 26 -20.11 21.55 31.64
N ILE A 27 -18.78 21.54 31.61
CA ILE A 27 -18.00 21.44 30.36
C ILE A 27 -18.24 20.09 29.69
N VAL A 28 -18.14 18.98 30.43
CA VAL A 28 -18.36 17.64 29.88
C VAL A 28 -19.80 17.46 29.41
N GLY A 29 -20.79 17.96 30.16
CA GLY A 29 -22.19 17.93 29.76
C GLY A 29 -22.42 18.68 28.45
N ARG A 30 -21.84 19.88 28.31
CA ARG A 30 -21.95 20.68 27.08
C ARG A 30 -21.28 19.98 25.90
N LEU A 31 -20.08 19.43 26.09
CA LEU A 31 -19.37 18.68 25.05
C LEU A 31 -20.17 17.46 24.61
N ARG A 32 -20.72 16.66 25.55
CA ARG A 32 -21.61 15.55 25.19
C ARG A 32 -22.76 16.05 24.34
N THR A 33 -23.56 17.01 24.82
CA THR A 33 -24.73 17.50 24.06
C THR A 33 -24.43 18.19 22.72
N PHE A 34 -23.24 18.77 22.55
CA PHE A 34 -22.86 19.45 21.30
C PHE A 34 -22.32 18.48 20.24
N PHE A 35 -21.75 17.35 20.66
CA PHE A 35 -21.25 16.30 19.79
C PHE A 35 -22.18 15.06 19.71
N ASP A 36 -23.27 15.04 20.48
CA ASP A 36 -24.35 14.04 20.41
C ASP A 36 -25.23 14.32 19.18
N SER A 37 -24.63 14.15 18.00
CA SER A 37 -25.35 14.09 16.74
C SER A 37 -26.03 12.73 16.61
N ASP A 38 -27.10 12.52 17.38
CA ASP A 38 -28.07 11.43 17.20
C ASP A 38 -28.99 11.71 16.01
N GLN A 39 -28.38 11.96 14.85
CA GLN A 39 -29.00 11.54 13.59
C GLN A 39 -28.39 10.16 13.36
N PRO A 40 -29.14 9.05 13.54
CA PRO A 40 -28.68 7.79 12.96
C PRO A 40 -28.45 8.10 11.49
N TYR A 41 -27.19 7.96 11.06
CA TYR A 41 -26.85 8.05 9.66
C TYR A 41 -27.67 6.94 9.00
N ALA A 42 -28.83 7.30 8.46
CA ALA A 42 -29.59 6.45 7.59
C ALA A 42 -28.73 6.38 6.34
N ALA A 43 -27.80 5.41 6.32
CA ALA A 43 -27.13 5.02 5.11
C ALA A 43 -28.26 4.75 4.12
N ALA A 44 -28.41 5.67 3.17
CA ALA A 44 -29.30 5.43 2.05
C ALA A 44 -28.91 4.06 1.52
N SER A 45 -29.87 3.15 1.45
CA SER A 45 -29.69 1.84 0.83
C SER A 45 -29.59 2.01 -0.67
N GLU A 46 -28.71 2.90 -1.14
CA GLU A 46 -28.16 2.76 -2.47
C GLU A 46 -27.30 1.51 -2.43
N GLN A 47 -27.59 0.61 -3.36
CA GLN A 47 -26.70 -0.50 -3.65
C GLN A 47 -25.32 0.11 -3.84
N VAL A 48 -24.45 -0.06 -2.85
CA VAL A 48 -23.04 0.30 -2.98
C VAL A 48 -22.54 -0.62 -4.07
N ASP A 49 -22.46 -0.11 -5.29
CA ASP A 49 -21.72 -0.75 -6.37
C ASP A 49 -20.41 -1.22 -5.75
N ALA A 50 -20.12 -2.51 -5.91
CA ALA A 50 -18.91 -3.09 -5.34
C ALA A 50 -17.74 -2.18 -5.69
N ILE A 51 -17.06 -1.65 -4.66
CA ILE A 51 -15.91 -0.76 -4.84
C ILE A 51 -14.85 -1.60 -5.57
N VAL A 52 -14.86 -1.52 -6.90
CA VAL A 52 -13.86 -2.17 -7.74
C VAL A 52 -12.55 -1.48 -7.37
N PRO A 53 -11.50 -2.21 -7.01
CA PRO A 53 -10.21 -1.60 -6.72
C PRO A 53 -9.76 -0.77 -7.92
N PHE A 54 -9.85 0.55 -7.83
CA PHE A 54 -9.52 1.47 -8.93
C PHE A 54 -8.00 1.57 -9.20
N ASN A 55 -7.18 0.88 -8.40
CA ASN A 55 -5.73 0.84 -8.53
C ASN A 55 -5.25 -0.58 -8.86
N THR A 56 -5.90 -1.23 -9.81
CA THR A 56 -5.32 -2.45 -10.37
C THR A 56 -4.14 -2.05 -11.25
N LYS A 57 -2.94 -2.51 -10.89
CA LYS A 57 -1.72 -2.35 -11.68
C LYS A 57 -1.46 -3.58 -12.51
N ARG A 58 -1.06 -3.38 -13.77
CA ARG A 58 -0.63 -4.46 -14.67
C ARG A 58 0.87 -4.39 -14.86
N VAL A 59 1.58 -5.39 -14.33
CA VAL A 59 3.01 -5.58 -14.55
C VAL A 59 3.20 -6.61 -15.66
N THR A 60 3.90 -6.25 -16.74
CA THR A 60 4.25 -7.15 -17.84
C THR A 60 5.75 -7.34 -17.88
N TYR A 61 6.20 -8.59 -17.76
CA TYR A 61 7.59 -8.98 -17.90
C TYR A 61 7.82 -9.46 -19.33
N GLU A 62 8.87 -8.97 -19.97
CA GLU A 62 9.25 -9.37 -21.33
C GLU A 62 10.73 -9.71 -21.38
N ILE A 63 11.06 -10.79 -22.09
CA ILE A 63 12.43 -11.19 -22.41
C ILE A 63 12.62 -11.11 -23.91
N ILE A 64 13.70 -10.45 -24.33
CA ILE A 64 14.00 -10.14 -25.72
C ILE A 64 15.38 -10.70 -26.06
N GLY A 65 15.58 -11.16 -27.29
CA GLY A 65 16.85 -11.72 -27.73
C GLY A 65 16.70 -12.43 -29.08
N PRO A 66 17.73 -13.19 -29.50
CA PRO A 66 17.66 -13.99 -30.71
C PRO A 66 16.48 -14.99 -30.64
N GLY A 67 15.69 -15.09 -31.71
CA GLY A 67 14.44 -15.87 -31.69
C GLY A 67 14.62 -17.37 -31.45
N THR A 68 15.80 -17.92 -31.71
CA THR A 68 16.15 -19.34 -31.49
C THR A 68 16.70 -19.63 -30.09
N THR A 69 16.81 -18.63 -29.23
CA THR A 69 17.35 -18.78 -27.87
C THR A 69 16.37 -19.52 -26.98
N THR A 70 16.89 -20.54 -26.28
CA THR A 70 16.15 -21.33 -25.29
C THR A 70 16.68 -21.05 -23.90
N GLY A 71 15.82 -21.18 -22.89
CA GLY A 71 16.24 -20.83 -21.55
C GLY A 71 15.15 -20.93 -20.49
N ARG A 72 15.48 -20.33 -19.33
CA ARG A 72 14.62 -20.27 -18.15
C ARG A 72 14.44 -18.83 -17.72
N VAL A 73 13.25 -18.54 -17.19
CA VAL A 73 12.91 -17.25 -16.62
C VAL A 73 12.30 -17.46 -15.24
N SER A 74 12.67 -16.56 -14.32
CA SER A 74 12.16 -16.49 -12.97
C SER A 74 11.61 -15.09 -12.74
N TYR A 75 10.34 -14.97 -12.36
CA TYR A 75 9.66 -13.68 -12.18
C TYR A 75 8.80 -13.67 -10.91
N LEU A 76 8.41 -12.49 -10.42
CA LEU A 76 7.53 -12.36 -9.27
C LEU A 76 6.04 -12.28 -9.68
N ASP A 77 5.19 -13.02 -8.98
CA ASP A 77 3.72 -12.95 -9.12
C ASP A 77 3.09 -11.78 -8.34
N ASP A 78 1.75 -11.72 -8.35
CA ASP A 78 0.93 -10.68 -7.70
C ASP A 78 1.14 -10.60 -6.19
N LYS A 79 1.71 -11.65 -5.59
CA LYS A 79 1.99 -11.79 -4.16
C LYS A 79 3.49 -11.75 -3.86
N GLY A 80 4.31 -11.38 -4.83
CA GLY A 80 5.77 -11.35 -4.68
C GLY A 80 6.39 -12.73 -4.50
N LYS A 81 5.74 -13.80 -4.95
CA LYS A 81 6.33 -15.15 -4.99
C LYS A 81 7.02 -15.38 -6.31
N THR A 82 8.15 -16.06 -6.24
CA THR A 82 8.90 -16.47 -7.43
C THR A 82 8.15 -17.56 -8.18
N GLN A 83 7.87 -17.28 -9.45
CA GLN A 83 7.38 -18.23 -10.44
C GLN A 83 8.50 -18.51 -11.43
N GLU A 84 8.56 -19.75 -11.92
CA GLU A 84 9.53 -20.17 -12.90
C GLU A 84 8.83 -20.63 -14.18
N ALA A 85 9.40 -20.28 -15.32
CA ALA A 85 8.97 -20.76 -16.62
C ALA A 85 10.19 -21.05 -17.51
N THR A 86 9.94 -21.81 -18.57
CA THR A 86 10.92 -22.05 -19.62
C THR A 86 10.43 -21.44 -20.93
N PHE A 87 11.36 -21.02 -21.78
CA PHE A 87 11.06 -20.52 -23.11
C PHE A 87 11.92 -21.26 -24.14
N ALA A 88 11.31 -21.59 -25.27
CA ALA A 88 11.98 -22.25 -26.40
C ALA A 88 12.23 -21.29 -27.57
N THR A 89 11.61 -20.12 -27.55
CA THR A 89 11.78 -19.05 -28.53
C THR A 89 11.56 -17.70 -27.85
N LEU A 90 12.14 -16.65 -28.42
CA LEU A 90 11.95 -15.26 -27.99
C LEU A 90 11.22 -14.45 -29.08
N PRO A 91 10.48 -13.38 -28.72
CA PRO A 91 10.31 -12.82 -27.38
C PRO A 91 9.34 -13.63 -26.50
N TRP A 92 9.61 -13.66 -25.20
CA TRP A 92 8.72 -14.23 -24.18
C TRP A 92 8.08 -13.11 -23.36
N SER A 93 6.80 -13.24 -22.99
CA SER A 93 6.08 -12.22 -22.21
C SER A 93 5.05 -12.85 -21.26
N VAL A 94 4.89 -12.27 -20.07
CA VAL A 94 3.81 -12.60 -19.13
C VAL A 94 3.31 -11.35 -18.41
N SER A 95 2.00 -11.21 -18.25
CA SER A 95 1.38 -10.13 -17.49
C SER A 95 0.80 -10.63 -16.17
N VAL A 96 1.13 -9.95 -15.10
CA VAL A 96 0.63 -10.15 -13.74
C VAL A 96 -0.18 -8.92 -13.34
N THR A 97 -1.34 -9.14 -12.74
CA THR A 97 -2.26 -8.07 -12.35
C THR A 97 -2.41 -8.10 -10.84
N THR A 98 -2.19 -6.96 -10.18
CA THR A 98 -2.28 -6.84 -8.72
C THR A 98 -3.02 -5.57 -8.31
N THR A 99 -3.52 -5.53 -7.07
CA THR A 99 -4.06 -4.31 -6.45
C THR A 99 -3.13 -3.74 -5.37
N ASP A 100 -1.95 -4.36 -5.17
CA ASP A 100 -0.94 -3.88 -4.23
C ASP A 100 -0.14 -2.72 -4.87
N PRO A 101 -0.19 -1.50 -4.31
CA PRO A 101 0.55 -0.36 -4.84
C PRO A 101 2.06 -0.43 -4.57
N GLY A 102 2.52 -1.34 -3.71
CA GLY A 102 3.92 -1.54 -3.33
C GLY A 102 4.52 -2.81 -3.91
N ILE A 103 3.96 -3.35 -5.00
CA ILE A 103 4.46 -4.60 -5.58
C ILE A 103 5.90 -4.44 -6.10
N LEU A 104 6.72 -5.45 -5.79
CA LEU A 104 8.06 -5.58 -6.31
C LEU A 104 8.00 -6.37 -7.62
N ALA A 105 8.54 -5.79 -8.69
CA ALA A 105 8.64 -6.47 -9.97
C ALA A 105 10.08 -6.87 -10.21
N ASN A 106 10.36 -8.17 -10.28
CA ASN A 106 11.69 -8.70 -10.53
C ASN A 106 11.59 -9.81 -11.56
N VAL A 107 12.47 -9.78 -12.56
CA VAL A 107 12.61 -10.85 -13.54
C VAL A 107 14.08 -11.14 -13.81
N VAL A 108 14.41 -12.43 -13.85
CA VAL A 108 15.71 -12.95 -14.20
C VAL A 108 15.52 -13.95 -15.31
N ALA A 109 16.25 -13.80 -16.41
CA ALA A 109 16.23 -14.78 -17.49
C ALA A 109 17.65 -15.19 -17.85
N GLN A 110 17.82 -16.47 -18.14
CA GLN A 110 19.06 -17.06 -18.59
C GLN A 110 18.76 -17.89 -19.83
N GLY A 111 19.50 -17.66 -20.91
CA GLY A 111 19.38 -18.42 -22.15
C GLY A 111 20.72 -18.85 -22.70
N ASP A 112 20.68 -19.71 -23.71
CA ASP A 112 21.85 -20.22 -24.46
C ASP A 112 22.36 -19.25 -25.55
N GLY A 113 21.73 -18.09 -25.69
CA GLY A 113 22.06 -17.07 -26.68
C GLY A 113 23.26 -16.21 -26.29
N GLU A 114 23.76 -15.46 -27.27
CA GLU A 114 24.89 -14.52 -27.09
C GLU A 114 24.45 -13.16 -26.52
N SER A 115 23.14 -12.88 -26.52
CA SER A 115 22.55 -11.68 -25.95
C SER A 115 21.15 -11.96 -25.41
N LEU A 116 20.80 -11.29 -24.33
CA LEU A 116 19.47 -11.38 -23.71
C LEU A 116 19.10 -10.02 -23.12
N GLY A 117 17.86 -9.61 -23.31
CA GLY A 117 17.26 -8.41 -22.74
C GLY A 117 16.10 -8.76 -21.83
N CYS A 118 15.87 -7.94 -20.82
CA CYS A 118 14.66 -7.96 -20.02
C CYS A 118 14.01 -6.58 -20.03
N ARG A 119 12.69 -6.57 -19.95
CA ARG A 119 11.87 -5.37 -19.86
C ARG A 119 10.72 -5.59 -18.90
N ILE A 120 10.46 -4.60 -18.05
CA ILE A 120 9.31 -4.56 -17.16
C ILE A 120 8.46 -3.38 -17.57
N LEU A 121 7.20 -3.64 -17.89
CA LEU A 121 6.20 -2.62 -18.19
C LEU A 121 5.18 -2.57 -17.05
N VAL A 122 4.87 -1.37 -16.58
CA VAL A 122 3.74 -1.12 -15.68
C VAL A 122 2.73 -0.29 -16.45
N ASP A 123 1.51 -0.79 -16.59
CA ASP A 123 0.44 -0.13 -17.32
C ASP A 123 0.91 0.37 -18.70
N ASP A 124 1.56 -0.55 -19.43
CA ASP A 124 2.13 -0.36 -20.77
C ASP A 124 3.29 0.65 -20.86
N ARG A 125 3.84 1.10 -19.73
CA ARG A 125 5.03 1.95 -19.67
C ARG A 125 6.25 1.18 -19.20
N VAL A 126 7.33 1.26 -19.95
CA VAL A 126 8.61 0.65 -19.57
C VAL A 126 9.16 1.35 -18.34
N VAL A 127 9.28 0.62 -17.23
CA VAL A 127 9.85 1.13 -15.96
C VAL A 127 11.28 0.65 -15.73
N ALA A 128 11.62 -0.53 -16.26
CA ALA A 128 12.96 -1.08 -16.21
C ALA A 128 13.27 -1.81 -17.52
N GLU A 129 14.49 -1.63 -18.03
CA GLU A 129 15.00 -2.33 -19.20
C GLU A 129 16.50 -2.56 -19.01
N HIS A 130 16.96 -3.76 -19.34
CA HIS A 130 18.37 -4.11 -19.28
C HIS A 130 18.73 -5.12 -20.35
N TYR A 131 19.96 -5.03 -20.86
CA TYR A 131 20.51 -5.93 -21.86
C TYR A 131 21.85 -6.46 -21.39
N ALA A 132 22.04 -7.75 -21.57
CA ALA A 132 23.26 -8.47 -21.25
C ALA A 132 23.77 -9.19 -22.50
N GLU A 133 25.10 -9.21 -22.63
CA GLU A 133 25.82 -9.89 -23.71
C GLU A 133 26.79 -10.90 -23.10
N GLY A 134 27.02 -12.00 -23.81
CA GLY A 134 27.93 -13.06 -23.39
C GLY A 134 27.43 -14.44 -23.81
N ARG A 135 28.35 -15.41 -23.80
CA ARG A 135 27.96 -16.82 -23.98
C ARG A 135 27.09 -17.24 -22.79
N ASP A 136 25.91 -17.77 -23.08
CA ASP A 136 24.87 -18.10 -22.10
C ASP A 136 24.36 -16.85 -21.33
N ALA A 137 23.95 -15.83 -22.09
CA ALA A 137 23.58 -14.53 -21.56
C ALA A 137 22.47 -14.60 -20.48
N GLN A 138 22.68 -13.83 -19.40
CA GLN A 138 21.73 -13.69 -18.30
C GLN A 138 21.33 -12.22 -18.13
N ALA A 139 20.03 -11.94 -18.22
CA ALA A 139 19.47 -10.61 -17.98
C ALA A 139 18.71 -10.55 -16.65
N PHE A 140 18.79 -9.39 -15.98
CA PHE A 140 18.13 -9.12 -14.70
C PHE A 140 17.50 -7.72 -14.73
N CYS A 141 16.21 -7.64 -14.38
CA CYS A 141 15.48 -6.39 -14.26
C CYS A 141 14.73 -6.37 -12.93
N LEU A 142 14.80 -5.23 -12.23
CA LEU A 142 14.14 -5.01 -10.96
C LEU A 142 13.53 -3.61 -10.92
N ASP A 143 12.27 -3.55 -10.55
CA ASP A 143 11.60 -2.34 -10.11
C ASP A 143 11.10 -2.51 -8.67
N LYS A 144 11.38 -1.50 -7.84
CA LYS A 144 11.12 -1.53 -6.39
C LYS A 144 9.74 -0.97 -6.02
N ALA A 145 9.06 -0.35 -6.97
CA ALA A 145 7.75 0.26 -6.77
C ALA A 145 6.96 0.27 -8.09
N ALA A 146 6.66 -0.94 -8.58
CA ALA A 146 5.94 -1.14 -9.82
C ALA A 146 4.49 -0.68 -9.71
#